data_AF-A0AA49JZA9-F1
#
_entry.id   AF-A0AA49JZA9-F1
#
_cell.length_a   1.000
_cell.length_b   1.000
_cell.length_c   1.000
_cell.angle_alpha   90.00
_cell.angle_beta   90.00
_cell.angle_gamma   90.00
#
_symmetry.space_group_name_H-M   'P 1'
#
loop_
_entity.id
_entity.type
_entity.pdbx_description
1 polymer ?
#
loop_
_entity_poly.entity_id
_entity_poly.type
_entity_poly.pdbx_seq_one_letter_code
_entity_poly.pdbx_strand_id
1 'polypeptide(L)'
;MTASRHASTMIYAGIVASLLTMAFHPTGSSVLADAEAGGGNVIACGTHLLALLAQPLLLTAMGILSWRLRDRPALAGLGFASYALSAFAIIIAAAMSGLVAPRLAEILVEVAAADKPGVMQQWYLSHTYNQVFAQISVIFTGVAILSWSAAMRTAGAFPRGLATFGLVIGAIGTFGALFNLLPLDIHRYGLIVLVQSIWMVGVAVTLRKDGA
;
A
#
# COMPACT_ATOMS: atom_id res chain seq x y z
N MET A 1 21.63 -12.08 -12.22
CA MET A 1 21.19 -11.26 -13.36
C MET A 1 19.68 -11.39 -13.61
N THR A 2 19.11 -12.60 -13.66
CA THR A 2 17.66 -12.85 -13.85
C THR A 2 16.77 -12.30 -12.73
N ALA A 3 17.17 -12.46 -11.46
CA ALA A 3 16.38 -12.02 -10.31
C ALA A 3 16.04 -10.52 -10.32
N SER A 4 16.95 -9.65 -10.76
CA SER A 4 16.70 -8.20 -10.81
C SER A 4 15.75 -7.80 -11.94
N ARG A 5 15.76 -8.54 -13.06
CA ARG A 5 14.76 -8.35 -14.12
C ARG A 5 13.37 -8.80 -13.65
N HIS A 6 13.28 -9.93 -12.94
CA HIS A 6 12.02 -10.37 -12.35
C HIS A 6 11.49 -9.39 -11.30
N ALA A 7 12.36 -8.89 -10.41
CA ALA A 7 12.00 -7.87 -9.43
C ALA A 7 11.47 -6.59 -10.12
N SER A 8 12.13 -6.13 -11.19
CA SER A 8 11.65 -4.99 -11.97
C SER A 8 10.24 -5.23 -12.53
N THR A 9 9.97 -6.39 -13.14
CA THR A 9 8.63 -6.74 -13.65
C THR A 9 7.59 -6.80 -12.53
N MET A 10 7.92 -7.43 -11.40
CA MET A 10 7.04 -7.52 -10.23
C MET A 10 6.71 -6.15 -9.65
N ILE A 11 7.69 -5.23 -9.60
CA ILE A 11 7.46 -3.84 -9.17
C ILE A 11 6.48 -3.14 -10.12
N TYR A 12 6.70 -3.22 -11.45
CA TYR A 12 5.78 -2.60 -12.40
C TYR A 12 4.36 -3.15 -12.28
N ALA A 13 4.21 -4.47 -12.21
CA ALA A 13 2.90 -5.10 -12.05
C ALA A 13 2.21 -4.65 -10.76
N GLY A 14 2.93 -4.65 -9.64
CA GLY A 14 2.40 -4.22 -8.34
C GLY A 14 2.04 -2.73 -8.27
N ILE A 15 2.83 -1.86 -8.90
CA ILE A 15 2.53 -0.42 -9.01
C ILE A 15 1.27 -0.21 -9.84
N VAL A 16 1.17 -0.83 -11.02
CA VAL A 16 0.00 -0.68 -11.89
C VAL A 16 -1.25 -1.15 -11.15
N ALA A 17 -1.20 -2.30 -10.49
CA ALA A 17 -2.30 -2.81 -9.68
C ALA A 17 -2.69 -1.85 -8.54
N SER A 18 -1.71 -1.30 -7.82
CA SER A 18 -1.95 -0.32 -6.74
C SER A 18 -2.55 0.99 -7.25
N LEU A 19 -2.07 1.51 -8.38
CA LEU A 19 -2.58 2.75 -8.98
C LEU A 19 -4.00 2.56 -9.53
N LEU A 20 -4.28 1.43 -10.18
CA LEU A 20 -5.63 1.09 -10.63
C LEU A 20 -6.58 0.93 -9.44
N THR A 21 -6.13 0.29 -8.36
CA THR A 21 -6.89 0.21 -7.11
C THR A 21 -7.29 1.60 -6.65
N MET A 22 -6.34 2.55 -6.56
CA MET A 22 -6.65 3.91 -6.11
C MET A 22 -7.53 4.70 -7.10
N ALA A 23 -7.36 4.48 -8.41
CA ALA A 23 -8.16 5.13 -9.43
C ALA A 23 -9.64 4.72 -9.39
N PHE A 24 -9.91 3.46 -9.04
CA PHE A 24 -11.26 2.90 -8.95
C PHE A 24 -11.72 2.68 -7.50
N HIS A 25 -10.98 3.21 -6.52
CA HIS A 25 -11.26 2.94 -5.11
C HIS A 25 -12.64 3.50 -4.74
N PRO A 26 -13.58 2.66 -4.28
CA PRO A 26 -14.91 3.12 -3.91
C PRO A 26 -14.87 3.96 -2.64
N THR A 27 -15.86 4.84 -2.46
CA THR A 27 -16.11 5.49 -1.18
C THR A 27 -17.08 4.66 -0.36
N GLY A 28 -17.12 4.86 0.96
CA GLY A 28 -18.14 4.19 1.80
C GLY A 28 -19.57 4.50 1.34
N SER A 29 -19.82 5.72 0.85
CA SER A 29 -21.11 6.12 0.29
C SER A 29 -21.44 5.37 -1.01
N SER A 30 -20.47 5.15 -1.90
CA SER A 30 -20.72 4.39 -3.13
C SER A 30 -20.97 2.92 -2.85
N VAL A 31 -20.30 2.34 -1.84
CA VAL A 31 -20.53 0.95 -1.41
C VAL A 31 -21.94 0.75 -0.86
N LEU A 32 -22.41 1.69 -0.02
CA LEU A 32 -23.77 1.65 0.52
C LEU A 32 -24.81 1.86 -0.57
N ALA A 33 -24.61 2.84 -1.45
CA ALA A 33 -25.54 3.13 -2.55
C ALA A 33 -25.67 1.95 -3.53
N ASP A 34 -24.58 1.23 -3.82
CA ASP A 34 -24.63 0.03 -4.66
C ASP A 34 -25.49 -1.06 -4.00
N ALA A 35 -25.31 -1.30 -2.70
CA ALA A 35 -26.12 -2.27 -1.95
C ALA A 35 -27.61 -1.87 -1.91
N GLU A 36 -27.91 -0.59 -1.68
CA GLU A 36 -29.29 -0.07 -1.71
C GLU A 36 -29.95 -0.23 -3.08
N ALA A 37 -29.16 -0.20 -4.16
CA ALA A 37 -29.61 -0.47 -5.52
C ALA A 37 -29.72 -1.98 -5.85
N GLY A 38 -29.46 -2.87 -4.89
CA GLY A 38 -29.44 -4.32 -5.10
C GLY A 38 -28.17 -4.84 -5.79
N GLY A 39 -27.11 -4.02 -5.84
CA GLY A 39 -25.79 -4.39 -6.32
C GLY A 39 -24.99 -5.21 -5.32
N GLY A 40 -24.06 -6.03 -5.82
CA GLY A 40 -23.20 -6.91 -5.02
C GLY A 40 -21.81 -6.35 -4.73
N ASN A 41 -21.61 -5.03 -4.87
CA ASN A 41 -20.35 -4.34 -4.60
C ASN A 41 -19.12 -4.92 -5.34
N VAL A 42 -19.33 -5.42 -6.56
CA VAL A 42 -18.31 -6.13 -7.35
C VAL A 42 -17.08 -5.26 -7.61
N ILE A 43 -17.26 -3.96 -7.87
CA ILE A 43 -16.15 -3.02 -8.08
C ILE A 43 -15.33 -2.87 -6.80
N ALA A 44 -15.99 -2.73 -5.65
CA ALA A 44 -15.32 -2.61 -4.36
C ALA A 44 -14.48 -3.85 -4.04
N CYS A 45 -15.08 -5.03 -4.18
CA CYS A 45 -14.39 -6.30 -3.97
C CYS A 45 -13.24 -6.48 -4.97
N GLY A 46 -13.50 -6.28 -6.27
CA GLY A 46 -12.52 -6.50 -7.33
C GLY A 46 -11.29 -5.60 -7.23
N THR A 47 -11.49 -4.30 -6.96
CA THR A 47 -10.38 -3.34 -6.79
C THR A 47 -9.50 -3.69 -5.59
N HIS A 48 -10.09 -4.08 -4.46
CA HIS A 48 -9.31 -4.46 -3.28
C HIS A 48 -8.64 -5.83 -3.42
N LEU A 49 -9.27 -6.80 -4.09
CA LEU A 49 -8.61 -8.07 -4.42
C LEU A 49 -7.39 -7.86 -5.32
N LEU A 50 -7.46 -6.93 -6.29
CA LEU A 50 -6.31 -6.53 -7.09
C LEU A 50 -5.19 -5.95 -6.21
N ALA A 51 -5.54 -5.09 -5.24
CA ALA A 51 -4.59 -4.52 -4.28
C ALA A 51 -3.92 -5.60 -3.42
N LEU A 52 -4.69 -6.61 -2.97
CA LEU A 52 -4.21 -7.74 -2.19
C LEU A 52 -3.24 -8.61 -3.00
N LEU A 53 -3.55 -8.88 -4.27
CA LEU A 53 -2.67 -9.64 -5.17
C LEU A 53 -1.38 -8.88 -5.54
N ALA A 54 -1.38 -7.55 -5.47
CA ALA A 54 -0.19 -6.75 -5.68
C ALA A 54 0.86 -6.93 -4.55
N GLN A 55 0.41 -7.15 -3.31
CA GLN A 55 1.29 -7.22 -2.14
C GLN A 55 2.35 -8.31 -2.20
N PRO A 56 2.07 -9.59 -2.53
CA PRO A 56 3.11 -10.61 -2.63
C PRO A 56 4.13 -10.30 -3.74
N LEU A 57 3.71 -9.68 -4.85
CA LEU A 57 4.62 -9.28 -5.92
C LEU A 57 5.59 -8.20 -5.45
N LEU A 58 5.06 -7.15 -4.83
CA LEU A 58 5.87 -6.05 -4.30
C LEU A 58 6.78 -6.51 -3.16
N LEU A 59 6.26 -7.30 -2.21
CA LEU A 59 7.04 -7.84 -1.10
C LEU A 59 8.22 -8.67 -1.59
N THR A 60 7.99 -9.56 -2.57
CA THR A 60 9.05 -10.38 -3.17
C THR A 60 10.11 -9.51 -3.85
N ALA A 61 9.68 -8.54 -4.66
CA ALA A 61 10.61 -7.66 -5.36
C ALA A 61 11.43 -6.77 -4.43
N MET A 62 10.81 -6.28 -3.36
CA MET A 62 11.48 -5.51 -2.31
C MET A 62 12.45 -6.37 -1.49
N GLY A 63 12.18 -7.66 -1.30
CA GLY A 63 13.14 -8.62 -0.74
C GLY A 63 14.39 -8.76 -1.64
N ILE A 64 14.20 -8.80 -2.95
CA ILE A 64 15.32 -8.82 -3.91
C ILE A 64 16.11 -7.50 -3.86
N LEU A 65 15.44 -6.36 -3.68
CA LEU A 65 16.12 -5.09 -3.45
C LEU A 65 16.99 -5.13 -2.18
N SER A 66 16.45 -5.63 -1.07
CA SER A 66 17.23 -5.79 0.17
C SER A 66 18.43 -6.71 -0.02
N TRP A 67 18.27 -7.81 -0.76
CA TRP A 67 19.39 -8.70 -1.08
C TRP A 67 20.47 -8.02 -1.94
N ARG A 68 20.08 -7.11 -2.83
CA ARG A 68 21.01 -6.27 -3.61
C ARG A 68 21.76 -5.27 -2.73
N LEU A 69 21.16 -4.84 -1.63
CA LEU A 69 21.75 -3.91 -0.66
C LEU A 69 22.41 -4.63 0.53
N ARG A 70 22.70 -5.94 0.41
CA ARG A 70 23.21 -6.79 1.50
C ARG A 70 24.55 -6.34 2.10
N ASP A 71 25.33 -5.55 1.38
CA ASP A 71 26.57 -4.96 1.90
C ASP A 71 26.30 -3.93 3.01
N ARG A 72 25.03 -3.51 3.17
CA ARG A 72 24.50 -2.69 4.28
C ARG A 72 23.41 -3.47 5.02
N PRO A 73 23.76 -4.57 5.69
CA PRO A 73 22.78 -5.56 6.15
C PRO A 73 21.77 -5.00 7.15
N ALA A 74 22.19 -4.09 8.04
CA ALA A 74 21.29 -3.47 9.01
C ALA A 74 20.20 -2.63 8.32
N LEU A 75 20.58 -1.77 7.36
CA LEU A 75 19.63 -0.91 6.63
C LEU A 75 18.77 -1.73 5.66
N ALA A 76 19.36 -2.70 4.97
CA ALA A 76 18.63 -3.57 4.05
C ALA A 76 17.62 -4.48 4.79
N GLY A 77 18.03 -5.02 5.94
CA GLY A 77 17.19 -5.84 6.82
C GLY A 77 16.06 -5.03 7.44
N LEU A 78 16.36 -3.84 7.99
CA LEU A 78 15.33 -2.93 8.51
C LEU A 78 14.34 -2.53 7.42
N GLY A 79 14.84 -2.19 6.22
CA GLY A 79 14.00 -1.87 5.08
C GLY A 79 13.01 -2.97 4.72
N PHE A 80 13.50 -4.21 4.63
CA PHE A 80 12.64 -5.37 4.35
C PHE A 80 11.64 -5.66 5.46
N ALA A 81 12.09 -5.69 6.71
CA ALA A 81 11.24 -5.98 7.86
C ALA A 81 10.11 -4.96 7.99
N SER A 82 10.43 -3.67 7.84
CA SER A 82 9.42 -2.61 7.83
C SER A 82 8.45 -2.76 6.65
N TYR A 83 8.94 -3.05 5.45
CA TYR A 83 8.05 -3.24 4.30
C TYR A 83 7.13 -4.46 4.45
N ALA A 84 7.62 -5.56 5.03
CA ALA A 84 6.80 -6.73 5.34
C ALA A 84 5.67 -6.38 6.31
N LEU A 85 5.97 -5.68 7.41
CA LEU A 85 4.96 -5.19 8.35
C LEU A 85 3.94 -4.25 7.67
N SER A 86 4.41 -3.38 6.78
CA SER A 86 3.53 -2.53 5.98
C SER A 86 2.61 -3.34 5.07
N ALA A 87 3.15 -4.33 4.34
CA ALA A 87 2.39 -5.19 3.45
C ALA A 87 1.29 -5.94 4.22
N PHE A 88 1.59 -6.47 5.41
CA PHE A 88 0.57 -7.07 6.27
C PHE A 88 -0.49 -6.07 6.73
N ALA A 89 -0.08 -4.87 7.14
CA ALA A 89 -1.02 -3.84 7.56
C ALA A 89 -1.96 -3.42 6.43
N ILE A 90 -1.45 -3.20 5.21
CA ILE A 90 -2.30 -2.80 4.08
C ILE A 90 -3.21 -3.94 3.61
N ILE A 91 -2.80 -5.20 3.75
CA ILE A 91 -3.68 -6.35 3.51
C ILE A 91 -4.90 -6.30 4.43
N ILE A 92 -4.69 -6.02 5.72
CA ILE A 92 -5.79 -5.90 6.69
C ILE A 92 -6.67 -4.70 6.32
N ALA A 93 -6.07 -3.53 6.06
CA ALA A 93 -6.84 -2.35 5.68
C ALA A 93 -7.69 -2.60 4.43
N ALA A 94 -7.11 -3.19 3.39
CA ALA A 94 -7.81 -3.51 2.15
C ALA A 94 -8.92 -4.56 2.35
N ALA A 95 -8.74 -5.52 3.25
CA ALA A 95 -9.80 -6.47 3.60
C ALA A 95 -10.98 -5.78 4.31
N MET A 96 -10.71 -4.83 5.21
CA MET A 96 -11.76 -4.09 5.91
C MET A 96 -12.61 -3.25 4.94
N SER A 97 -11.98 -2.50 4.04
CA SER A 97 -12.69 -1.66 3.08
C SER A 97 -13.25 -2.43 1.87
N GLY A 98 -12.58 -3.50 1.46
CA GLY A 98 -12.88 -4.20 0.21
C GLY A 98 -13.71 -5.47 0.34
N LEU A 99 -13.76 -6.08 1.52
CA LEU A 99 -14.48 -7.34 1.75
C LEU A 99 -15.49 -7.20 2.88
N VAL A 100 -15.05 -6.64 4.02
CA VAL A 100 -15.92 -6.48 5.20
C VAL A 100 -16.96 -5.39 4.96
N ALA A 101 -16.57 -4.20 4.50
CA ALA A 101 -17.51 -3.10 4.27
C ALA A 101 -18.60 -3.45 3.24
N PRO A 102 -18.31 -4.00 2.04
CA PRO A 102 -19.33 -4.50 1.12
C PRO A 102 -20.35 -5.43 1.79
N ARG A 103 -19.88 -6.40 2.59
CA ARG A 103 -20.76 -7.33 3.27
C ARG A 103 -21.63 -6.66 4.33
N LEU A 104 -21.07 -5.69 5.06
CA LEU A 104 -21.85 -4.91 6.03
C LEU A 104 -22.89 -4.02 5.35
N ALA A 105 -22.63 -3.51 4.13
CA ALA A 105 -23.61 -2.74 3.37
C ALA A 105 -24.83 -3.59 3.01
N GLU A 106 -24.59 -4.79 2.48
CA GLU A 106 -25.65 -5.76 2.15
C GLU A 106 -26.50 -6.07 3.39
N ILE A 107 -25.84 -6.41 4.51
CA ILE A 107 -26.53 -6.70 5.77
C ILE A 107 -27.36 -5.50 6.22
N LEU A 108 -26.83 -4.27 6.13
CA LEU A 108 -27.53 -3.07 6.58
C LEU A 108 -28.83 -2.81 5.80
N VAL A 109 -28.88 -3.19 4.53
CA VAL A 109 -30.06 -3.08 3.67
C VAL A 109 -31.10 -4.14 4.03
N GLU A 110 -30.66 -5.35 4.37
CA GLU A 110 -31.53 -6.51 4.61
C GLU A 110 -32.12 -6.58 6.03
N VAL A 111 -31.38 -6.11 7.05
CA VAL A 111 -31.79 -6.28 8.46
C VAL A 111 -32.99 -5.40 8.84
N ALA A 112 -33.74 -5.86 9.85
CA ALA A 112 -34.83 -5.10 10.45
C ALA A 112 -34.34 -3.76 11.04
N ALA A 113 -35.23 -2.76 11.06
CA ALA A 113 -34.89 -1.42 11.53
C ALA A 113 -34.31 -1.38 12.96
N ALA A 114 -34.74 -2.31 13.83
CA ALA A 114 -34.25 -2.43 15.21
C ALA A 114 -32.78 -2.86 15.29
N ASP A 115 -32.26 -3.57 14.29
CA ASP A 115 -30.90 -4.14 14.29
C ASP A 115 -29.89 -3.23 13.55
N LYS A 116 -30.38 -2.28 12.74
CA LYS A 116 -29.54 -1.33 11.99
C LYS A 116 -28.48 -0.60 12.84
N PRO A 117 -28.78 -0.14 14.08
CA PRO A 117 -27.76 0.51 14.91
C PRO A 117 -26.54 -0.38 15.20
N GLY A 118 -26.76 -1.69 15.43
CA GLY A 118 -25.68 -2.64 15.70
C GLY A 118 -24.78 -2.86 14.47
N VAL A 119 -25.40 -3.04 13.30
CA VAL A 119 -24.67 -3.17 12.03
C VAL A 119 -23.92 -1.87 11.70
N MET A 120 -24.52 -0.71 11.98
CA MET A 120 -23.84 0.57 11.79
C MET A 120 -22.62 0.74 12.69
N GLN A 121 -22.68 0.28 13.93
CA GLN A 121 -21.50 0.27 14.79
C GLN A 121 -20.36 -0.57 14.19
N GLN A 122 -20.67 -1.74 13.62
CA GLN A 122 -19.68 -2.57 12.93
C GLN A 122 -19.12 -1.88 11.68
N TRP A 123 -19.95 -1.16 10.94
CA TRP A 123 -19.53 -0.34 9.79
C TRP A 123 -18.51 0.73 10.19
N TYR A 124 -18.78 1.49 11.26
CA TYR A 124 -17.84 2.48 11.78
C TYR A 124 -16.54 1.84 12.27
N LEU A 125 -16.62 0.69 12.93
CA LEU A 125 -15.43 -0.06 13.37
C LEU A 125 -14.60 -0.53 12.18
N SER A 126 -15.24 -1.02 11.12
CA SER A 126 -14.56 -1.42 9.88
C SER A 126 -13.77 -0.27 9.27
N HIS A 127 -14.40 0.90 9.16
CA HIS A 127 -13.75 2.12 8.70
C HIS A 127 -12.56 2.50 9.60
N THR A 128 -12.74 2.45 10.92
CA THR A 128 -11.68 2.79 11.89
C THR A 128 -10.47 1.86 11.75
N TYR A 129 -10.71 0.55 11.63
CA TYR A 129 -9.63 -0.41 11.40
C TYR A 129 -8.93 -0.18 10.06
N ASN A 130 -9.67 0.04 8.98
CA ASN A 130 -9.07 0.40 7.69
C ASN A 130 -8.10 1.59 7.83
N GLN A 131 -8.55 2.67 8.48
CA GLN A 131 -7.75 3.89 8.64
C GLN A 131 -6.50 3.67 9.48
N VAL A 132 -6.63 2.99 10.63
CA VAL A 132 -5.49 2.69 11.50
C VAL A 132 -4.47 1.81 10.80
N PHE A 133 -4.91 0.76 10.12
CA PHE A 133 -4.00 -0.14 9.40
C PHE A 133 -3.38 0.51 8.15
N ALA A 134 -4.11 1.38 7.45
CA ALA A 134 -3.55 2.20 6.38
C ALA A 134 -2.45 3.15 6.90
N GLN A 135 -2.67 3.78 8.05
CA GLN A 135 -1.68 4.64 8.71
C GLN A 135 -0.42 3.86 9.11
N ILE A 136 -0.59 2.70 9.74
CA ILE A 136 0.51 1.79 10.06
C ILE A 136 1.29 1.44 8.78
N SER A 137 0.60 1.08 7.70
CA SER A 137 1.25 0.79 6.41
C SER A 137 2.06 1.98 5.89
N VAL A 138 1.52 3.20 5.89
CA VAL A 138 2.25 4.39 5.43
C VAL A 138 3.52 4.63 6.25
N ILE A 139 3.43 4.52 7.58
CA ILE A 139 4.57 4.68 8.48
C ILE A 139 5.65 3.66 8.14
N PHE A 140 5.30 2.38 8.09
CA PHE A 140 6.27 1.31 7.86
C PHE A 140 6.83 1.29 6.43
N THR A 141 6.04 1.64 5.41
CA THR A 141 6.56 1.86 4.05
C THR A 141 7.53 3.04 4.03
N GLY A 142 7.23 4.13 4.74
CA GLY A 142 8.11 5.29 4.86
C GLY A 142 9.47 4.92 5.48
N VAL A 143 9.46 4.17 6.60
CA VAL A 143 10.67 3.63 7.24
C VAL A 143 11.44 2.70 6.28
N ALA A 144 10.73 1.86 5.53
CA ALA A 144 11.36 0.99 4.54
C ALA A 144 12.10 1.79 3.45
N ILE A 145 11.42 2.77 2.85
CA ILE A 145 11.99 3.64 1.82
C ILE A 145 13.18 4.44 2.38
N LEU A 146 13.09 4.97 3.60
CA LEU A 146 14.19 5.67 4.28
C LEU A 146 15.42 4.76 4.40
N SER A 147 15.22 3.55 4.90
CA SER A 147 16.29 2.57 5.15
C SER A 147 16.99 2.15 3.85
N TRP A 148 16.21 1.79 2.82
CA TRP A 148 16.77 1.45 1.51
C TRP A 148 17.47 2.62 0.85
N SER A 149 16.90 3.82 0.93
CA SER A 149 17.49 5.01 0.32
C SER A 149 18.79 5.42 1.01
N ALA A 150 18.89 5.27 2.33
CA ALA A 150 20.14 5.45 3.07
C ALA A 150 21.18 4.40 2.64
N ALA A 151 20.80 3.13 2.50
CA ALA A 151 21.68 2.08 2.00
C ALA A 151 22.17 2.38 0.57
N MET A 152 21.27 2.76 -0.34
CA MET A 152 21.56 3.13 -1.72
C MET A 152 22.61 4.25 -1.84
N ARG A 153 22.52 5.30 -1.00
CA ARG A 153 23.49 6.40 -1.00
C ARG A 153 24.92 5.95 -0.75
N THR A 154 25.08 4.89 0.03
CA THR A 154 26.38 4.44 0.52
C THR A 154 26.93 3.24 -0.24
N ALA A 155 26.06 2.49 -0.95
CA ALA A 155 26.43 1.35 -1.76
C ALA A 155 27.02 1.73 -3.14
N GLY A 156 26.74 2.93 -3.65
CA GLY A 156 27.27 3.40 -4.94
C GLY A 156 26.60 2.79 -6.19
N ALA A 157 25.81 1.73 -6.04
CA ALA A 157 25.12 1.04 -7.15
C ALA A 157 23.84 1.74 -7.64
N PHE A 158 23.34 2.74 -6.93
CA PHE A 158 22.09 3.43 -7.26
C PHE A 158 22.32 4.93 -7.52
N PRO A 159 21.55 5.56 -8.43
CA PRO A 159 21.63 6.99 -8.67
C PRO A 159 21.38 7.80 -7.39
N ARG A 160 22.26 8.78 -7.11
CA ARG A 160 22.15 9.63 -5.91
C ARG A 160 20.81 10.37 -5.83
N GLY A 161 20.27 10.81 -6.97
CA GLY A 161 18.97 11.48 -7.06
C GLY A 161 17.82 10.59 -6.60
N LEU A 162 17.81 9.31 -6.98
CA LEU A 162 16.80 8.33 -6.55
C LEU A 162 16.84 8.11 -5.04
N ALA A 163 18.05 7.97 -4.50
CA ALA A 163 18.25 7.81 -3.06
C ALA A 163 17.84 9.07 -2.28
N THR A 164 18.17 10.27 -2.76
CA THR A 164 17.70 11.52 -2.13
C THR A 164 16.19 11.66 -2.18
N PHE A 165 15.58 11.38 -3.33
CA PHE A 165 14.12 11.42 -3.49
C PHE A 165 13.44 10.48 -2.49
N GLY A 166 13.93 9.25 -2.38
CA GLY A 166 13.44 8.27 -1.40
C GLY A 166 13.57 8.75 0.04
N LEU A 167 14.70 9.35 0.43
CA LEU A 167 14.86 9.92 1.77
C LEU A 167 13.80 10.98 2.08
N VAL A 168 13.53 11.88 1.13
CA VAL A 168 12.55 12.95 1.29
C VAL A 168 11.14 12.39 1.43
N ILE A 169 10.70 11.53 0.50
CA ILE A 169 9.32 11.02 0.52
C ILE A 169 9.10 10.04 1.67
N GLY A 170 10.13 9.27 2.05
CA GLY A 170 10.07 8.37 3.19
C GLY A 170 9.94 9.13 4.51
N ALA A 171 10.68 10.25 4.66
CA ALA A 171 10.54 11.12 5.82
C ALA A 171 9.15 11.77 5.88
N ILE A 172 8.70 12.37 4.76
CA ILE A 172 7.37 13.00 4.68
C ILE A 172 6.27 11.99 5.00
N GLY A 173 6.31 10.79 4.41
CA GLY A 173 5.33 9.74 4.67
C GLY A 173 5.34 9.28 6.13
N THR A 174 6.52 8.99 6.69
CA THR A 174 6.67 8.51 8.06
C THR A 174 6.18 9.55 9.07
N PHE A 175 6.73 10.76 9.03
CA PHE A 175 6.39 11.80 10.01
C PHE A 175 5.01 12.38 9.77
N GLY A 176 4.60 12.49 8.51
CA GLY A 176 3.25 12.94 8.15
C GLY A 176 2.17 12.01 8.69
N ALA A 177 2.37 10.69 8.61
CA ALA A 177 1.47 9.72 9.20
C ALA A 177 1.61 9.64 10.74
N LEU A 178 2.83 9.67 11.28
CA LEU A 178 3.06 9.55 12.74
C LEU A 178 2.43 10.71 13.53
N PHE A 179 2.54 11.94 13.03
CA PHE A 179 1.98 13.13 13.67
C PHE A 179 0.58 13.49 13.17
N ASN A 180 -0.05 12.61 12.39
CA ASN A 180 -1.38 12.83 11.79
C ASN A 180 -1.48 14.15 10.99
N LEU A 181 -0.37 14.57 10.37
CA LEU A 181 -0.31 15.74 9.47
C LEU A 181 -0.87 15.41 8.08
N LEU A 182 -1.03 14.12 7.78
CA LEU A 182 -1.61 13.57 6.56
C LEU A 182 -2.82 12.70 6.90
N PRO A 183 -4.02 13.28 7.10
CA PRO A 183 -5.22 12.48 7.32
C PRO A 183 -5.44 11.59 6.09
N LEU A 184 -5.66 10.29 6.28
CA LEU A 184 -5.70 9.33 5.17
C LEU A 184 -7.09 9.22 4.52
N ASP A 185 -7.55 10.34 3.96
CA ASP A 185 -8.64 10.28 2.98
C ASP A 185 -8.15 9.67 1.65
N ILE A 186 -9.09 9.27 0.80
CA ILE A 186 -8.83 8.62 -0.49
C ILE A 186 -7.84 9.41 -1.35
N HIS A 187 -7.93 10.74 -1.38
CA HIS A 187 -7.07 11.56 -2.24
C HIS A 187 -5.66 11.66 -1.69
N ARG A 188 -5.52 11.91 -0.38
CA ARG A 188 -4.21 12.00 0.27
C ARG A 188 -3.49 10.66 0.30
N TYR A 189 -4.21 9.57 0.57
CA TYR A 189 -3.66 8.22 0.46
C TYR A 189 -3.28 7.90 -0.99
N GLY A 190 -4.11 8.26 -1.97
CA GLY A 190 -3.80 8.12 -3.40
C GLY A 190 -2.52 8.87 -3.81
N LEU A 191 -2.32 10.10 -3.29
CA LEU A 191 -1.10 10.86 -3.51
C LEU A 191 0.13 10.16 -2.92
N ILE A 192 0.01 9.59 -1.72
CA ILE A 192 1.08 8.80 -1.10
C ILE A 192 1.45 7.61 -1.98
N VAL A 193 0.45 6.84 -2.45
CA VAL A 193 0.66 5.70 -3.35
C VAL A 193 1.33 6.14 -4.65
N LEU A 194 0.91 7.26 -5.23
CA LEU A 194 1.49 7.80 -6.46
C LEU A 194 2.97 8.17 -6.27
N VAL A 195 3.29 8.94 -5.21
CA VAL A 195 4.66 9.39 -4.95
C VAL A 195 5.59 8.22 -4.64
N GLN A 196 5.12 7.25 -3.85
CA GLN A 196 5.86 6.01 -3.59
C GLN A 196 6.07 5.19 -4.87
N SER A 197 5.06 5.14 -5.74
CA SER A 197 5.14 4.47 -7.04
C SER A 197 6.21 5.09 -7.94
N ILE A 198 6.33 6.42 -7.97
CA ILE A 198 7.39 7.11 -8.73
C ILE A 198 8.78 6.66 -8.26
N TRP A 199 8.98 6.55 -6.94
CA TRP A 199 10.25 6.07 -6.39
C TRP A 199 10.50 4.60 -6.76
N MET A 200 9.48 3.74 -6.61
CA MET A 200 9.58 2.33 -6.97
C MET A 200 9.85 2.12 -8.48
N VAL A 201 9.31 2.96 -9.36
CA VAL A 201 9.67 2.96 -10.80
C VAL A 201 11.16 3.23 -10.97
N GLY A 202 11.71 4.23 -10.28
CA GLY A 202 13.15 4.52 -10.34
C GLY A 202 14.00 3.33 -9.86
N VAL A 203 13.57 2.64 -8.81
CA VAL A 203 14.18 1.39 -8.34
C VAL A 203 14.10 0.31 -9.41
N ALA A 204 12.92 0.08 -9.99
CA ALA A 204 12.70 -0.93 -11.02
C ALA A 204 13.56 -0.70 -12.26
N VAL A 205 13.67 0.55 -12.73
CA VAL A 205 14.54 0.94 -13.86
C VAL A 205 16.00 0.61 -13.54
N THR A 206 16.46 0.93 -12.33
CA THR A 206 17.85 0.67 -11.91
C THR A 206 18.13 -0.83 -11.85
N LEU A 207 17.26 -1.61 -11.20
CA LEU A 207 17.37 -3.07 -11.13
C LEU A 207 17.33 -3.74 -12.52
N ARG A 208 16.60 -3.16 -13.47
CA ARG A 208 16.55 -3.66 -14.85
C ARG A 208 17.85 -3.41 -15.61
N LYS A 209 18.46 -2.24 -15.44
CA LYS A 209 19.75 -1.88 -16.06
C LYS A 209 20.90 -2.70 -15.50
N ASP A 210 20.92 -2.95 -14.19
CA ASP A 210 21.92 -3.82 -13.55
C ASP A 210 21.82 -5.31 -13.90
N GLY A 211 20.79 -5.70 -14.66
CA GLY A 211 20.59 -7.06 -15.16
C GLY A 211 20.75 -7.18 -16.68
N ALA A 212 21.03 -6.08 -17.38
CA ALA A 212 21.40 -6.03 -18.80
C ALA A 212 22.92 -6.07 -18.93
#